data_AF-A0A0D7B365-F1
#
_entry.id   AF-A0A0D7B365-F1
#
_cell.length_a   1.000
_cell.length_b   1.000
_cell.length_c   1.000
_cell.angle_alpha   90.00
_cell.angle_beta   90.00
_cell.angle_gamma   90.00
#
_symmetry.space_group_name_H-M   'P 1'
#
loop_
_entity.id
_entity.type
_entity.pdbx_description
1 polymer ?
#
loop_
_entity_poly.entity_id
_entity_poly.type
_entity_poly.pdbx_seq_one_letter_code
_entity_poly.pdbx_strand_id
1 'polypeptide(L)' 'MVHIKELKVRPKKRTMYGMCSMQFMGLLGCWSASKDLQSTGACKLAAESLLLCMRTTVPEGRKPRPAINYHLSRLRKRLQ' A
#
# COMPACT_ATOMS: atom_id res chain seq x y z
N MET A 1 29.76 15.13 18.99
CA MET A 1 29.25 15.90 17.84
C MET A 1 29.02 14.92 16.69
N VAL A 2 27.80 14.79 16.17
CA VAL A 2 27.50 13.78 15.14
C VAL A 2 28.02 14.27 13.79
N HIS A 3 29.04 13.60 13.26
CA HIS A 3 29.58 13.87 11.92
C HIS A 3 28.87 12.98 10.90
N ILE A 4 27.98 13.56 10.09
CA ILE A 4 27.25 12.85 9.04
C ILE A 4 28.01 12.96 7.73
N LYS A 5 28.65 11.88 7.30
CA LYS A 5 29.41 11.83 6.03
C LYS A 5 28.54 12.13 4.81
N GLU A 6 27.31 11.61 4.75
CA GLU A 6 26.35 11.86 3.67
C GLU A 6 24.96 12.16 4.24
N LEU A 7 24.43 13.35 3.93
CA LEU A 7 23.06 13.72 4.31
C LEU A 7 22.07 13.07 3.33
N LYS A 8 21.65 11.84 3.64
CA LYS A 8 20.65 11.08 2.87
C LYS A 8 19.67 10.37 3.78
N VAL A 9 18.44 10.23 3.32
CA VAL A 9 17.41 9.41 3.98
C VAL A 9 17.32 8.03 3.34
N ARG A 10 17.14 7.02 4.17
CA ARG A 10 16.78 5.67 3.72
C ARG A 10 15.32 5.69 3.27
N PRO A 11 14.99 5.30 2.02
CA PRO A 11 13.60 5.27 1.57
C PRO A 11 12.79 4.32 2.45
N LYS A 12 11.74 4.83 3.09
CA LYS A 12 10.78 3.98 3.79
C LYS A 12 9.98 3.20 2.75
N LYS A 13 9.89 1.87 2.91
CA LYS A 13 8.97 1.04 2.14
C LYS A 13 7.55 1.49 2.52
N ARG A 14 6.85 2.21 1.62
CA ARG A 14 5.45 2.54 1.84
C ARG A 14 4.65 1.24 1.73
N THR A 15 3.87 0.92 2.75
CA THR A 15 2.87 -0.13 2.67
C THR A 15 1.80 0.34 1.72
N MET A 16 1.84 -0.17 0.49
CA MET A 16 0.76 0.05 -0.46
C MET A 16 -0.34 -0.94 -0.07
N TYR A 17 -1.45 -0.42 0.45
CA TYR A 17 -2.68 -1.19 0.55
C TYR A 17 -3.13 -1.48 -0.88
N GLY A 18 -3.32 -2.76 -1.22
CA GLY A 18 -3.83 -3.14 -2.53
C GLY A 18 -5.21 -2.52 -2.75
N MET A 19 -5.55 -2.18 -4.00
CA MET A 19 -6.78 -1.44 -4.32
C MET A 19 -8.05 -2.13 -3.78
N CYS A 20 -8.09 -3.46 -3.82
CA CYS A 20 -9.21 -4.27 -3.32
C CYS A 20 -8.95 -4.93 -1.95
N SER A 21 -7.95 -4.44 -1.21
CA SER A 21 -7.55 -5.03 0.08
C SER A 21 -8.67 -4.96 1.12
N MET A 22 -9.45 -3.88 1.15
CA MET A 22 -10.54 -3.70 2.11
C MET A 22 -11.68 -4.68 1.86
N GLN A 23 -12.14 -4.82 0.61
CA GLN A 23 -13.19 -5.76 0.24
C GLN A 23 -12.74 -7.20 0.48
N PHE A 24 -11.47 -7.50 0.20
CA PHE A 24 -10.90 -8.81 0.46
C PHE A 24 -10.83 -9.12 1.96
N MET A 25 -10.40 -8.17 2.79
CA MET A 25 -10.41 -8.34 4.25
C MET A 25 -11.84 -8.56 4.79
N GLY A 26 -12.84 -7.88 4.21
CA GLY A 26 -14.24 -8.12 4.53
C GLY A 26 -14.69 -9.56 4.22
N LEU A 27 -14.30 -10.09 3.06
CA LEU A 27 -14.57 -11.48 2.68
C LEU A 27 -13.89 -12.46 3.64
N LEU A 28 -12.62 -12.24 3.97
CA LEU A 28 -11.88 -13.07 4.92
C LEU A 28 -12.49 -13.06 6.33
N GLY A 29 -12.95 -11.89 6.79
CA GLY A 29 -13.67 -11.76 8.05
C GLY A 29 -15.01 -12.50 8.03
N CYS A 30 -15.70 -12.51 6.90
CA CYS A 30 -16.92 -13.29 6.75
C CYS A 30 -16.64 -14.81 6.77
N TRP A 31 -15.60 -15.27 6.06
CA TRP A 31 -15.19 -16.67 6.07
C TRP A 31 -14.82 -17.15 7.47
N SER A 32 -14.11 -16.32 8.25
CA SER A 32 -13.72 -16.69 9.62
C SER A 32 -14.93 -16.79 10.55
N ALA A 33 -15.93 -15.92 10.38
CA ALA A 33 -17.13 -15.91 11.21
C ALA A 33 -18.13 -17.02 10.85
N SER A 34 -18.32 -17.31 9.55
CA SER A 34 -19.42 -18.15 9.06
C SER A 34 -19.00 -19.52 8.53
N LYS A 35 -17.68 -19.75 8.34
CA LYS A 35 -17.12 -20.95 7.66
C LYS A 35 -17.61 -21.16 6.22
N ASP A 36 -18.24 -20.15 5.60
CA ASP A 36 -18.68 -20.17 4.21
C ASP A 36 -17.52 -19.91 3.24
N LEU A 37 -16.59 -20.86 3.13
CA LEU A 37 -15.40 -20.76 2.27
C LEU A 37 -15.73 -20.63 0.78
N GLN A 38 -16.89 -21.15 0.34
CA GLN A 38 -17.32 -21.09 -1.06
C GLN A 38 -18.08 -19.80 -1.39
N SER A 39 -18.37 -18.96 -0.38
CA SER A 39 -19.10 -17.70 -0.55
C SER A 39 -20.46 -17.86 -1.24
N THR A 40 -21.11 -19.01 -1.03
CA THR A 40 -22.42 -19.32 -1.64
C THR A 40 -23.58 -18.94 -0.73
N GLY A 41 -23.32 -18.70 0.55
CA GLY A 41 -24.31 -18.33 1.56
C GLY A 41 -24.06 -16.93 2.11
N ALA A 42 -23.75 -16.86 3.40
CA ALA A 42 -23.63 -15.61 4.15
C ALA A 42 -22.57 -14.65 3.58
N CYS A 43 -21.52 -15.17 2.92
CA CYS A 43 -20.42 -14.37 2.39
C CYS A 43 -20.59 -13.93 0.93
N LYS A 44 -21.73 -14.22 0.30
CA LYS A 44 -21.98 -13.89 -1.11
C LYS A 44 -21.81 -12.40 -1.42
N LEU A 45 -22.40 -11.51 -0.60
CA LEU A 45 -22.30 -10.06 -0.81
C LEU A 45 -20.86 -9.55 -0.66
N ALA A 46 -20.09 -10.11 0.27
CA ALA A 46 -18.68 -9.77 0.44
C ALA A 46 -17.86 -10.19 -0.79
N ALA A 47 -18.14 -11.36 -1.36
CA ALA A 47 -17.49 -11.86 -2.57
C ALA A 47 -17.86 -11.02 -3.82
N GLU A 48 -19.13 -10.65 -3.97
CA GLU A 48 -19.58 -9.76 -5.04
C GLU A 48 -18.91 -8.39 -4.98
N SER A 49 -18.75 -7.82 -3.78
CA SER A 49 -18.06 -6.54 -3.58
C SER A 49 -16.59 -6.60 -4.01
N LEU A 50 -15.91 -7.72 -3.74
CA LEU A 50 -14.54 -7.95 -4.14
C LEU A 50 -14.42 -8.09 -5.66
N LEU A 51 -15.32 -8.87 -6.26
CA LEU A 51 -15.38 -9.06 -7.72
C LEU A 51 -15.61 -7.73 -8.44
N LEU A 52 -16.53 -6.91 -7.93
CA LEU A 52 -16.80 -5.57 -8.46
C LEU A 52 -15.56 -4.68 -8.37
N CYS A 53 -14.88 -4.67 -7.23
CA CYS A 53 -13.63 -3.92 -7.08
C CYS A 53 -12.60 -4.37 -8.14
N MET A 54 -12.32 -5.67 -8.23
CA MET A 54 -11.31 -6.19 -9.17
C MET A 54 -11.64 -5.90 -10.64
N ARG A 55 -12.92 -5.89 -11.00
CA ARG A 55 -13.36 -5.57 -12.38
C ARG A 55 -13.28 -4.09 -12.71
N THR A 56 -13.49 -3.21 -11.73
CA THR A 56 -13.59 -1.76 -11.94
C THR A 56 -12.26 -1.04 -11.73
N THR A 57 -11.39 -1.56 -10.86
CA THR A 57 -10.14 -0.89 -10.51
C THR A 57 -9.10 -1.02 -11.60
N VAL A 58 -8.65 0.12 -12.14
CA VAL A 58 -7.50 0.20 -13.02
C VAL A 58 -6.22 0.21 -12.17
N PRO A 59 -5.21 -0.63 -12.47
CA PRO A 59 -3.96 -0.63 -11.73
C PRO A 59 -3.26 0.72 -11.81
N GLU A 60 -3.02 1.34 -10.64
CA GLU A 60 -2.21 2.55 -10.58
C GLU A 60 -0.80 2.29 -11.10
N GLY A 61 -0.35 3.15 -12.02
CA GLY A 61 1.03 3.13 -12.50
C GLY A 61 2.05 3.40 -11.39
N ARG A 62 3.33 3.15 -11.68
CA ARG A 62 4.42 3.42 -10.73
C ARG A 62 4.46 4.91 -10.38
N LYS A 63 4.22 5.24 -9.11
CA LYS A 63 4.35 6.61 -8.62
C LYS A 63 5.80 7.09 -8.75
N PRO A 64 6.03 8.36 -9.14
CA PRO A 64 7.38 8.92 -9.19
C PRO A 64 8.10 8.79 -7.85
N ARG A 65 9.39 8.47 -7.90
CA ARG A 65 10.21 8.38 -6.70
C ARG A 65 10.48 9.80 -6.16
N PRO A 66 10.43 10.02 -4.84
CA PRO A 66 10.74 11.33 -4.28
C PRO A 66 12.23 11.67 -4.48
N ALA A 67 12.51 12.89 -4.93
CA ALA A 67 13.87 13.41 -5.16
C ALA A 67 14.55 13.92 -3.87
N ILE A 68 14.10 13.52 -2.69
CA ILE A 68 14.55 14.06 -1.41
C ILE A 68 16.07 13.95 -1.20
N ASN A 69 16.69 12.83 -1.57
CA ASN A 69 18.14 12.65 -1.43
C ASN A 69 18.95 13.58 -2.34
N TYR A 70 18.40 13.99 -3.49
CA TYR A 70 19.03 15.00 -4.35
C TYR A 70 19.07 16.36 -3.65
N HIS A 71 17.94 16.79 -3.07
CA HIS A 71 17.87 18.07 -2.35
C HIS A 71 18.74 18.08 -1.09
N LEU A 72 18.76 17.01 -0.30
CA LEU A 72 19.58 16.89 0.90
C LEU A 72 21.08 16.92 0.58
N SER A 73 21.50 16.30 -0.52
CA SER A 73 22.90 16.34 -0.98
C SER A 73 23.34 17.76 -1.36
N ARG A 74 22.43 18.56 -1.91
CA ARG A 74 22.69 19.97 -2.26
C ARG A 74 22.71 20.86 -1.01
N LEU A 75 21.83 20.61 -0.05
CA LEU A 75 21.78 21.33 1.23
C LEU A 75 23.06 21.13 2.04
N ARG A 76 23.64 19.92 2.04
CA ARG A 76 24.91 19.63 2.74
C ARG A 76 26.01 20.63 2.39
N LYS A 77 26.10 21.04 1.11
CA LYS A 77 27.11 21.99 0.63
C LYS A 77 26.95 23.41 1.20
N ARG A 78 25.80 23.73 1.79
CA ARG A 78 25.50 25.04 2.41
C ARG A 78 25.51 25.01 3.93
N LEU A 79 25.58 23.82 4.54
CA LEU A 79 25.60 23.62 6.00
C LEU A 79 27.02 23.32 6.53
N GLN A 80 28.01 23.27 5.64
CA GLN A 80 29.44 23.33 5.96
C GLN A 80 29.91 24.77 5.86
#